data_AF-A0A7C4L919-F1
#
_entry.id   AF-A0A7C4L919-F1
#
_cell.length_a   1.000
_cell.length_b   1.000
_cell.length_c   1.000
_cell.angle_alpha   90.00
_cell.angle_beta   90.00
_cell.angle_gamma   90.00
#
_symmetry.space_group_name_H-M   'P 1'
#
loop_
_entity.id
_entity.type
_entity.pdbx_description
1 polymer ?
#
loop_
_entity_poly.entity_id
_entity_poly.type
_entity_poly.pdbx_seq_one_letter_code
_entity_poly.pdbx_strand_id
1 'polypeptide(L)' 'MNSKSGPLTLPLSAAKGTNTFGRDKLAIHGDNPQMNYTASEGCIIMPRNIREQINKSEDKKLQVVE' A
#
# COMPACT_ATOMS: atom_id res chain seq x y z
N MET A 1 4.97 -6.31 -12.43
CA MET A 1 5.47 -5.70 -11.18
C MET A 1 6.80 -5.04 -11.49
N ASN A 2 6.92 -3.72 -11.27
CA ASN A 2 8.13 -2.96 -11.58
C ASN A 2 9.18 -3.13 -10.48
N SER A 3 10.45 -3.17 -10.88
CA SER A 3 11.67 -3.39 -10.08
C SER A 3 12.01 -2.31 -9.03
N LYS A 4 11.08 -1.41 -8.69
CA LYS A 4 11.30 -0.30 -7.74
C LYS A 4 10.70 -0.52 -6.35
N SER A 5 9.89 -1.55 -6.16
CA SER A 5 9.20 -1.78 -4.89
C SER A 5 9.99 -2.78 -4.04
N GLY A 6 10.35 -2.39 -2.82
CA GLY A 6 11.08 -3.24 -1.88
C GLY A 6 10.31 -4.50 -1.47
N PRO A 7 10.95 -5.42 -0.73
CA PRO A 7 10.33 -6.67 -0.30
C PRO A 7 9.02 -6.42 0.47
N LEU A 8 8.06 -7.34 0.29
CA LEU A 8 6.73 -7.32 0.93
C LEU A 8 5.86 -6.10 0.59
N THR A 9 5.92 -5.64 -0.66
CA THR A 9 4.93 -4.67 -1.15
C THR A 9 3.58 -5.37 -1.32
N LEU A 10 2.51 -4.76 -0.80
CA LEU A 10 1.15 -5.31 -0.83
C LEU A 10 0.29 -4.48 -1.79
N PRO A 11 0.07 -4.92 -3.04
CA PRO A 11 -0.79 -4.21 -3.98
C PRO A 11 -2.24 -4.16 -3.48
N LEU A 12 -2.89 -3.03 -3.70
CA LEU A 12 -4.30 -2.83 -3.40
C LEU A 12 -5.09 -2.79 -4.71
N SER A 13 -6.20 -3.53 -4.73
CA SER A 13 -7.21 -3.44 -5.77
C SER A 13 -8.43 -2.71 -5.24
N ALA A 14 -9.04 -1.89 -6.09
CA ALA A 14 -10.30 -1.25 -5.79
C ALA A 14 -11.38 -2.32 -5.61
N ALA A 15 -12.11 -2.29 -4.50
CA ALA A 15 -13.30 -3.12 -4.35
C ALA A 15 -14.37 -2.69 -5.37
N LYS A 16 -15.25 -3.61 -5.76
CA LYS A 16 -16.35 -3.32 -6.70
C LYS A 16 -17.15 -2.10 -6.21
N GLY A 17 -17.32 -1.11 -7.08
CA GLY A 17 -18.04 0.13 -6.77
C GLY A 17 -17.19 1.23 -6.11
N THR A 18 -15.90 0.97 -5.83
CA THR A 18 -14.98 2.00 -5.33
C THR A 18 -14.63 2.97 -6.46
N ASN A 19 -14.94 4.26 -6.30
CA ASN A 19 -14.48 5.29 -7.22
C ASN A 19 -13.04 5.67 -6.89
N THR A 20 -12.10 5.32 -7.75
CA THR A 20 -10.68 5.65 -7.57
C THR A 20 -10.27 6.99 -8.20
N PHE A 21 -11.22 7.72 -8.80
CA PHE A 21 -10.97 8.99 -9.50
C PHE A 21 -9.83 8.89 -10.54
N GLY A 22 -9.77 7.76 -11.25
CA GLY A 22 -8.75 7.51 -12.28
C GLY A 22 -7.38 7.08 -11.73
N ARG A 23 -7.22 6.94 -10.41
CA ARG A 23 -5.98 6.39 -9.82
C ARG A 23 -5.99 4.88 -9.88
N ASP A 24 -4.83 4.33 -10.21
CA ASP A 24 -4.55 2.90 -10.19
C ASP A 24 -3.24 2.61 -9.44
N LYS A 25 -2.88 1.33 -9.29
CA LYS A 25 -1.59 0.88 -8.72
C LYS A 25 -1.29 1.32 -7.27
N LEU A 26 -2.32 1.51 -6.45
CA LEU A 26 -2.16 1.73 -5.01
C LEU A 26 -1.51 0.50 -4.34
N ALA A 27 -0.68 0.73 -3.33
CA ALA A 27 -0.06 -0.33 -2.56
C ALA A 27 0.24 0.09 -1.12
N ILE A 28 0.46 -0.90 -0.25
CA ILE A 28 1.10 -0.73 1.05
C ILE A 28 2.58 -1.12 0.89
N HIS A 29 3.50 -0.20 1.13
CA HIS A 29 4.94 -0.47 1.04
C HIS A 29 5.73 0.24 2.14
N GLY A 30 7.02 -0.08 2.26
CA GLY A 30 7.93 0.61 3.16
C GLY A 30 8.35 1.96 2.58
N ASP A 31 8.85 2.86 3.43
CA ASP A 31 9.40 4.12 2.94
C ASP A 31 10.65 3.89 2.07
N ASN A 32 11.13 4.95 1.41
CA ASN A 32 12.42 4.92 0.75
C ASN A 32 13.57 4.72 1.77
N PRO A 33 14.77 4.31 1.31
CA PRO A 33 15.92 4.08 2.20
C PRO A 33 16.32 5.28 3.06
N GLN A 34 15.96 6.50 2.65
CA GLN A 34 16.25 7.75 3.37
C GLN A 34 15.23 8.05 4.48
N MET A 35 14.14 7.26 4.59
CA MET A 35 13.10 7.40 5.63
C MET A 35 12.53 8.82 5.72
N ASN A 36 12.41 9.50 4.58
CA ASN A 36 12.02 10.92 4.51
C ASN A 36 10.58 11.13 4.04
N TYR A 37 9.77 10.08 3.96
CA TYR A 37 8.34 10.10 3.62
C TYR A 37 7.99 10.67 2.24
N THR A 38 8.97 10.82 1.35
CA THR A 38 8.74 11.34 -0.01
C THR A 38 8.31 10.26 -1.01
N ALA A 39 8.20 9.00 -0.58
CA ALA A 39 7.91 7.88 -1.46
C ALA A 39 6.43 7.75 -1.86
N SER A 40 5.50 8.53 -1.30
CA SER A 40 4.07 8.32 -1.53
C SER A 40 3.46 9.30 -2.55
N GLU A 41 3.12 8.80 -3.72
CA GLU A 41 2.14 9.42 -4.63
C GLU A 41 0.70 8.98 -4.25
N GLY A 42 0.43 8.94 -2.94
CA GLY A 42 -0.80 8.46 -2.31
C GLY A 42 -0.92 6.94 -2.13
N CYS A 43 0.21 6.22 -2.05
CA CYS A 43 0.30 4.87 -1.48
C CYS A 43 0.36 4.93 0.07
N ILE A 44 0.07 3.81 0.73
CA ILE A 44 0.15 3.71 2.19
C ILE A 44 1.56 3.27 2.59
N ILE A 45 2.25 4.09 3.39
CA ILE A 45 3.60 3.79 3.88
C ILE A 45 3.54 3.15 5.27
N MET A 46 4.10 1.94 5.41
CA MET A 46 4.12 1.20 6.67
C MET A 46 5.46 0.46 6.89
N PRO A 47 5.96 0.38 8.14
CA PRO A 47 7.15 -0.39 8.45
C PRO A 47 6.93 -1.89 8.19
N ARG A 48 8.03 -2.63 8.02
CA ARG A 48 7.99 -4.04 7.60
C ARG A 48 7.19 -4.93 8.55
N ASN A 49 7.38 -4.78 9.86
CA ASN A 49 6.68 -5.58 10.88
C ASN A 49 5.15 -5.43 10.79
N ILE A 50 4.64 -4.25 10.45
CA ILE A 50 3.20 -4.01 10.27
C ILE A 50 2.73 -4.61 8.94
N ARG A 51 3.49 -4.46 7.85
CA ARG A 51 3.16 -5.10 6.57
C ARG A 51 3.11 -6.63 6.68
N GLU A 52 3.98 -7.23 7.49
CA GLU A 52 3.95 -8.68 7.76
C GLU A 52 2.66 -9.09 8.50
N GLN A 53 2.19 -8.28 9.45
CA GLN A 53 0.94 -8.52 10.15
C GLN A 53 -0.28 -8.39 9.21
N ILE A 54 -0.33 -7.33 8.40
CA ILE A 54 -1.40 -7.14 7.40
C ILE A 54 -1.43 -8.30 6.40
N ASN A 55 -0.26 -8.72 5.92
CA ASN A 55 -0.18 -9.82 4.96
C ASN A 55 -0.67 -11.15 5.56
N LYS A 56 -0.42 -11.40 6.84
CA LYS A 56 -0.87 -12.59 7.57
C LYS A 56 -2.32 -12.53 8.03
N SER A 57 -2.90 -11.35 8.18
CA SER A 57 -4.30 -11.17 8.62
C SER A 57 -5.29 -11.75 7.61
N GLU A 58 -6.44 -12.24 8.09
CA GLU A 58 -7.57 -12.61 7.23
C GLU A 58 -8.35 -11.37 6.74
N ASP A 59 -8.18 -10.22 7.39
CA ASP A 59 -8.74 -8.95 6.95
C ASP A 59 -8.02 -8.43 5.71
N LYS A 60 -8.67 -8.56 4.56
CA LYS A 60 -8.14 -8.12 3.25
C LYS A 60 -8.83 -6.90 2.66
N LYS A 61 -9.74 -6.27 3.41
CA LYS A 61 -10.47 -5.07 2.99
C LYS A 61 -10.01 -3.86 3.78
N LEU A 62 -9.71 -2.78 3.07
CA LEU A 62 -9.46 -1.47 3.67
C LEU A 62 -10.62 -0.56 3.32
N GLN A 63 -11.15 0.12 4.33
CA GLN A 63 -12.13 1.18 4.15
C GLN A 63 -11.42 2.53 4.32
N VAL A 64 -11.57 3.39 3.31
CA VAL A 64 -11.16 4.79 3.42
C VAL A 64 -12.29 5.54 4.12
N VAL A 65 -11.96 6.22 5.21
CA VAL A 65 -12.87 7.07 5.98
C VAL A 65 -12.34 8.51 5.93
N GLU A 66 -13.26 9.47 6.09
CA GLU A 66 -12.94 10.91 6.20
C GLU A 66 -12.47 11.29 7.61
#